data_AF-A0A7J6VP64-F1
#
_entry.id   AF-A0A7J6VP64-F1
#
_cell.length_a   1.000
_cell.length_b   1.000
_cell.length_c   1.000
_cell.angle_alpha   90.00
_cell.angle_beta   90.00
_cell.angle_gamma   90.00
#
_symmetry.space_group_name_H-M   'P 1'
#
loop_
_entity.id
_entity.type
_entity.pdbx_description
1 polymer ?
#
loop_
_entity_poly.entity_id
_entity_poly.type
_entity_poly.pdbx_seq_one_letter_code
_entity_poly.pdbx_strand_id
1 'polypeptide(L)'
;MVGGYFVVQGRADDTMNLGGIKTSSVEIERVCDQADENVLETAAISVTPVNGGPEQLAIFVVLKKESKSEPIKLKMKFSGAIHSNLNPLFKVSYVKIVPEFPRTASNKLLRRVLRDKLQQELSVLSRL
;
A
#
# COMPACT_ATOMS: atom_id res chain seq x y z
N MET A 1 3.79 33.64 14.57
CA MET A 1 4.99 32.78 14.71
C MET A 1 4.90 31.72 13.63
N VAL A 2 5.71 31.82 12.58
CA VAL A 2 5.61 30.98 11.38
C VAL A 2 6.32 29.65 11.63
N GLY A 3 5.53 28.58 11.51
CA GLY A 3 5.83 27.21 11.09
C GLY A 3 7.28 26.72 11.10
N GLY A 4 7.51 25.70 11.93
CA GLY A 4 8.70 24.85 11.87
C GLY A 4 8.31 23.38 12.04
N TYR A 5 7.36 22.87 11.24
CA TYR A 5 7.11 21.42 11.20
C TYR A 5 8.14 20.79 10.27
N PHE A 6 9.25 20.32 10.85
CA PHE A 6 10.15 19.40 10.17
C PHE A 6 9.41 18.07 9.98
N VAL A 7 8.79 17.88 8.82
CA VAL A 7 8.39 16.56 8.36
C VAL A 7 9.66 15.88 7.89
N VAL A 8 10.20 15.00 8.71
CA VAL A 8 11.30 14.10 8.31
C VAL A 8 10.73 13.17 7.24
N GLN A 9 10.81 13.58 5.98
CA GLN A 9 10.39 12.75 4.85
C GLN A 9 11.29 11.52 4.83
N GLY A 10 10.64 10.36 4.93
CA GLY A 10 11.24 9.05 5.07
C GLY A 10 12.22 8.73 3.95
N ARG A 11 13.03 7.70 4.21
CA ARG A 11 14.17 7.27 3.42
C ARG A 11 13.81 7.14 1.93
N ALA A 12 14.79 7.37 1.06
CA ALA A 12 14.66 7.19 -0.40
C ALA A 12 14.04 5.82 -0.80
N ASP A 13 14.11 4.82 0.08
CA ASP A 13 13.52 3.48 -0.05
C ASP A 13 11.97 3.45 -0.14
N ASP A 14 11.27 4.51 0.28
CA ASP A 14 9.80 4.54 0.36
C ASP A 14 9.11 5.21 -0.85
N THR A 15 9.83 5.42 -1.96
CA THR A 15 9.28 6.00 -3.19
C THR A 15 8.74 4.91 -4.14
N MET A 16 7.57 5.14 -4.72
CA MET A 16 6.92 4.29 -5.73
C MET A 16 6.69 5.06 -7.04
N ASN A 17 6.56 4.36 -8.17
CA ASN A 17 6.26 4.96 -9.47
C ASN A 17 4.94 4.44 -10.05
N LEU A 18 3.84 5.13 -9.76
CA LEU A 18 2.51 4.74 -10.21
C LEU A 18 2.17 5.47 -11.51
N GLY A 19 2.24 4.77 -12.64
CA GLY A 19 1.88 5.34 -13.93
C GLY A 19 2.74 6.53 -14.38
N GLY A 20 4.01 6.57 -13.97
CA GLY A 20 4.93 7.67 -14.28
C GLY A 20 4.98 8.77 -13.20
N ILE A 21 4.15 8.68 -12.17
CA ILE A 21 4.10 9.65 -11.07
C ILE A 21 4.83 9.06 -9.86
N LYS A 22 5.87 9.75 -9.40
CA LYS A 22 6.56 9.40 -8.16
C LYS A 22 5.72 9.78 -6.96
N THR A 23 5.55 8.86 -6.02
CA THR A 23 4.76 9.06 -4.81
C THR A 23 5.36 8.32 -3.63
N SER A 24 5.08 8.77 -2.40
CA SER A 24 5.51 8.08 -1.19
C SER A 24 4.53 6.98 -0.81
N SER A 25 5.05 5.80 -0.46
CA SER A 25 4.24 4.73 0.14
C SER A 25 3.58 5.20 1.44
N VAL A 26 4.31 5.97 2.25
CA VAL A 26 3.84 6.48 3.55
C VAL A 26 2.63 7.40 3.42
N GLU A 27 2.55 8.22 2.36
CA GLU A 27 1.40 9.09 2.13
C GLU A 27 0.15 8.28 1.76
N ILE A 28 0.31 7.26 0.93
CA ILE A 28 -0.77 6.34 0.57
C ILE A 28 -1.24 5.55 1.79
N GLU A 29 -0.29 5.02 2.58
CA GLU A 29 -0.58 4.29 3.83
C GLU A 29 -1.41 5.15 4.80
N ARG A 30 -1.01 6.40 5.03
CA ARG A 30 -1.75 7.33 5.91
C ARG A 30 -3.21 7.53 5.49
N VAL A 31 -3.47 7.63 4.19
CA VAL A 31 -4.83 7.81 3.68
C VAL A 31 -5.63 6.51 3.80
N CYS A 32 -5.01 5.37 3.52
CA CYS A 32 -5.65 4.06 3.67
C CYS A 32 -5.96 3.73 5.13
N ASP A 33 -5.06 4.04 6.06
CA ASP A 33 -5.23 3.82 7.51
C ASP A 33 -6.45 4.58 8.06
N GLN A 34 -6.77 5.75 7.50
CA GLN A 34 -7.91 6.58 7.91
C GLN A 34 -9.21 6.22 7.18
N ALA A 35 -9.16 5.39 6.14
CA ALA A 35 -10.31 5.11 5.29
C ALA A 35 -11.28 4.08 5.90
N ASP A 36 -10.85 3.28 6.88
CA ASP A 36 -11.68 2.28 7.54
C ASP A 36 -11.25 2.06 9.00
N GLU A 37 -12.19 2.14 9.93
CA GLU A 37 -11.93 1.97 11.37
C GLU A 37 -11.43 0.57 11.75
N ASN A 38 -11.67 -0.44 10.91
CA ASN A 38 -11.25 -1.82 11.14
C ASN A 38 -9.79 -2.07 10.78
N VAL A 39 -9.14 -1.13 10.10
CA VAL A 39 -7.73 -1.23 9.71
C VAL A 39 -6.86 -0.96 10.93
N LEU A 40 -5.92 -1.85 11.20
CA LEU A 40 -4.88 -1.65 12.20
C LEU A 40 -3.71 -0.88 11.58
N GLU A 41 -3.23 -1.36 10.43
CA GLU A 41 -2.15 -0.75 9.67
C GLU A 41 -2.19 -1.20 8.20
N THR A 42 -1.67 -0.34 7.32
CA THR A 42 -1.51 -0.63 5.90
C THR A 42 -0.06 -0.54 5.45
N ALA A 43 0.25 -1.24 4.36
CA ALA A 43 1.52 -1.14 3.65
C ALA A 43 1.24 -0.98 2.15
N ALA A 44 1.71 0.12 1.57
CA ALA A 44 1.55 0.40 0.16
C ALA A 44 2.77 -0.11 -0.62
N ILE A 45 2.52 -0.98 -1.60
CA ILE A 45 3.55 -1.64 -2.38
C ILE A 45 3.26 -1.43 -3.87
N SER A 46 4.24 -0.94 -4.61
CA SER A 46 4.22 -0.98 -6.07
C SER A 46 4.83 -2.28 -6.59
N VAL A 47 4.24 -2.80 -7.65
CA VAL A 47 4.65 -4.03 -8.32
C VAL A 47 4.53 -3.86 -9.83
N THR A 48 5.58 -4.25 -10.56
CA THR A 48 5.56 -4.28 -12.02
C THR A 48 4.79 -5.50 -12.51
N PRO A 49 3.77 -5.33 -13.35
CA PRO A 49 3.02 -6.45 -13.90
C PRO A 49 3.89 -7.27 -14.88
N VAL A 50 3.63 -8.58 -14.94
CA VAL A 50 4.44 -9.55 -15.71
C VAL A 50 4.36 -9.37 -17.22
N ASN A 51 3.26 -8.84 -17.74
CA ASN A 51 3.07 -8.50 -19.15
C ASN A 51 3.71 -7.14 -19.53
N GLY A 52 4.39 -6.49 -18.58
CA GLY A 52 4.88 -5.12 -18.74
C GLY A 52 3.79 -4.07 -18.54
N GLY A 53 4.19 -2.80 -18.59
CA GLY A 53 3.30 -1.66 -18.34
C GLY A 53 3.61 -0.92 -17.03
N PRO A 54 2.73 0.01 -16.62
CA PRO A 54 2.95 0.82 -15.43
C PRO A 54 2.91 -0.02 -14.15
N GLU A 55 3.69 0.38 -13.13
CA GLU A 55 3.58 -0.28 -11.82
C GLU A 55 2.16 -0.14 -11.28
N GLN A 56 1.73 -1.20 -10.63
CA GLN A 56 0.41 -1.31 -10.04
C GLN A 56 0.50 -1.14 -8.53
N LEU A 57 -0.44 -0.39 -7.96
CA LEU A 57 -0.52 -0.19 -6.52
C LEU A 57 -1.26 -1.35 -5.86
N ALA A 58 -0.61 -1.98 -4.89
CA ALA A 58 -1.20 -2.96 -3.99
C ALA A 58 -1.16 -2.45 -2.55
N ILE A 59 -2.26 -2.62 -1.84
CA ILE A 59 -2.37 -2.27 -0.42
C ILE A 59 -2.47 -3.56 0.39
N PHE A 60 -1.48 -3.81 1.23
CA PHE A 60 -1.55 -4.83 2.26
C PHE A 60 -2.20 -4.24 3.50
N VAL A 61 -3.04 -5.02 4.18
CA VAL A 61 -3.83 -4.57 5.32
C VAL A 61 -3.72 -5.58 6.44
N VAL A 62 -3.44 -5.10 7.65
CA VAL A 62 -3.71 -5.84 8.88
C VAL A 62 -4.97 -5.26 9.50
N LEU A 63 -5.92 -6.11 9.86
CA LEU A 63 -7.14 -5.69 10.56
C LEU A 63 -6.92 -5.66 12.07
N LYS A 64 -7.71 -4.85 12.77
CA LYS A 64 -7.80 -4.90 14.23
C LYS A 64 -8.35 -6.26 14.67
N LYS A 65 -8.00 -6.65 15.90
CA LYS A 65 -8.50 -7.91 16.49
C LYS A 65 -10.03 -7.95 16.42
N GLU A 66 -10.57 -9.10 16.05
CA GLU A 66 -12.01 -9.37 15.95
C GLU A 66 -12.75 -8.62 14.83
N SER A 67 -12.09 -7.71 14.11
CA SER A 67 -12.65 -7.07 12.92
C SER A 67 -12.72 -8.03 11.74
N LYS A 68 -13.77 -7.89 10.93
CA LYS A 68 -13.94 -8.60 9.65
C LYS A 68 -14.16 -7.56 8.55
N SER A 69 -13.33 -7.61 7.53
CA SER A 69 -13.50 -6.79 6.33
C SER A 69 -13.18 -7.62 5.10
N GLU A 70 -13.87 -7.32 4.01
CA GLU A 70 -13.64 -7.99 2.74
C GLU A 70 -12.65 -7.18 1.90
N PRO A 71 -11.66 -7.81 1.24
CA PRO A 71 -10.69 -7.11 0.40
C PRO A 71 -11.33 -6.22 -0.66
N ILE A 72 -12.47 -6.65 -1.23
CA ILE A 72 -13.22 -5.91 -2.25
C ILE A 72 -13.77 -4.59 -1.68
N LYS A 73 -14.37 -4.64 -0.48
CA LYS A 73 -14.90 -3.45 0.21
C LYS A 73 -13.78 -2.47 0.56
N LEU A 74 -12.67 -2.99 1.10
CA LEU A 74 -11.50 -2.18 1.40
C LEU A 74 -10.90 -1.54 0.15
N LYS A 75 -10.82 -2.28 -0.96
CA LYS A 75 -10.36 -1.74 -2.25
C LYS A 75 -11.19 -0.54 -2.71
N MET A 76 -12.52 -0.61 -2.58
CA MET A 76 -13.39 0.51 -2.92
C MET A 76 -13.16 1.70 -2.00
N LYS A 77 -13.09 1.48 -0.67
CA LYS A 77 -12.82 2.54 0.31
C LYS A 77 -11.47 3.21 0.07
N PHE A 78 -10.40 2.44 -0.09
CA PHE A 78 -9.07 2.98 -0.33
C PHE A 78 -8.97 3.70 -1.65
N SER A 79 -9.57 3.18 -2.72
CA SER A 79 -9.59 3.88 -4.02
C SER A 79 -10.31 5.22 -3.91
N GLY A 80 -11.45 5.28 -3.23
CA GLY A 80 -12.17 6.54 -2.98
C GLY A 80 -11.38 7.51 -2.11
N ALA A 81 -10.76 7.03 -1.04
CA ALA A 81 -9.95 7.85 -0.15
C ALA A 81 -8.71 8.42 -0.86
N ILE A 82 -7.97 7.61 -1.61
CA ILE A 82 -6.81 8.03 -2.39
C ILE A 82 -7.22 9.02 -3.49
N HIS A 83 -8.33 8.77 -4.16
CA HIS A 83 -8.86 9.67 -5.19
C HIS A 83 -9.18 11.05 -4.63
N SER A 84 -9.81 11.12 -3.45
CA SER A 84 -10.21 12.38 -2.83
C SER A 84 -9.07 13.12 -2.11
N ASN A 85 -8.09 12.40 -1.56
CA ASN A 85 -7.07 12.99 -0.67
C ASN A 85 -5.66 13.07 -1.28
N LEU A 86 -5.35 12.31 -2.33
CA LEU A 86 -4.00 12.28 -2.92
C LEU A 86 -4.02 12.62 -4.41
N ASN A 87 -4.42 11.66 -5.25
CA ASN A 87 -4.40 11.84 -6.69
C ASN A 87 -5.42 10.89 -7.34
N PRO A 88 -6.35 11.41 -8.16
CA PRO A 88 -7.36 10.60 -8.83
C PRO A 88 -6.79 9.58 -9.83
N LEU A 89 -5.55 9.76 -10.28
CA LEU A 89 -4.86 8.84 -11.19
C LEU A 89 -4.31 7.60 -10.48
N PHE A 90 -4.19 7.62 -9.14
CA PHE A 90 -3.73 6.45 -8.38
C PHE A 90 -4.86 5.45 -8.23
N LYS A 91 -4.70 4.30 -8.90
CA LYS A 91 -5.67 3.20 -8.84
C LYS A 91 -5.12 2.09 -7.97
N VAL A 92 -5.88 1.68 -6.96
CA VAL A 92 -5.57 0.48 -6.17
C VAL A 92 -5.90 -0.75 -7.00
N SER A 93 -4.90 -1.48 -7.46
CA SER A 93 -5.08 -2.71 -8.23
C SER A 93 -5.46 -3.88 -7.32
N TYR A 94 -4.79 -4.01 -6.18
CA TYR A 94 -4.95 -5.14 -5.28
C TYR A 94 -5.08 -4.68 -3.83
N VAL A 95 -5.92 -5.38 -3.07
CA VAL A 95 -5.95 -5.29 -1.61
C VAL A 95 -5.78 -6.70 -1.06
N LYS A 96 -4.84 -6.86 -0.13
CA LYS A 96 -4.56 -8.15 0.50
C LYS A 96 -4.56 -8.01 2.00
N ILE A 97 -5.47 -8.75 2.64
CA ILE A 97 -5.52 -8.83 4.10
C ILE A 97 -4.52 -9.89 4.55
N VAL A 98 -3.67 -9.53 5.49
CA VAL A 98 -2.66 -10.40 6.10
C VAL A 98 -2.78 -10.35 7.62
N PRO A 99 -2.43 -11.44 8.33
CA PRO A 99 -2.53 -11.47 9.78
C PRO A 99 -1.56 -10.50 10.46
N GLU A 100 -0.37 -10.32 9.86
CA GLU A 100 0.66 -9.42 10.32
C GLU A 100 1.61 -9.05 9.18
N PHE A 101 2.40 -8.00 9.37
CA PHE A 101 3.46 -7.65 8.43
C PHE A 101 4.80 -8.27 8.82
N PRO A 102 5.61 -8.69 7.83
CA PRO A 102 6.96 -9.15 8.08
C PRO A 102 7.82 -7.99 8.60
N ARG A 103 8.50 -8.21 9.73
CA ARG A 103 9.32 -7.18 10.37
C ARG A 103 10.70 -7.71 10.72
N THR A 104 11.68 -6.80 10.78
CA THR A 104 13.01 -7.08 11.33
C THR A 104 12.96 -7.23 12.85
N ALA A 105 14.05 -7.69 13.46
CA ALA A 105 14.22 -7.70 14.92
C ALA A 105 14.11 -6.31 15.58
N SER A 106 14.26 -5.23 14.80
CA SER A 106 14.04 -3.84 15.25
C SER A 106 12.65 -3.31 14.89
N ASN A 107 11.70 -4.20 14.63
CA ASN A 107 10.29 -3.93 14.31
C ASN A 107 10.05 -3.16 12.98
N LYS A 108 11.09 -2.98 12.16
CA LYS A 108 10.97 -2.31 10.85
C LYS A 108 10.26 -3.20 9.83
N LEU A 109 9.27 -2.64 9.14
CA LEU A 109 8.52 -3.28 8.06
C LEU A 109 9.45 -3.73 6.93
N LEU A 110 9.38 -5.00 6.56
CA LEU A 110 10.11 -5.59 5.43
C LEU A 110 9.27 -5.52 4.16
N ARG A 111 9.10 -4.31 3.60
CA ARG A 111 8.30 -4.07 2.37
C ARG A 111 8.75 -4.96 1.20
N ARG A 112 10.04 -5.25 1.09
CA ARG A 112 10.61 -6.15 0.08
C ARG A 112 9.96 -7.54 0.11
N VAL A 113 9.75 -8.12 1.29
CA VAL A 113 9.15 -9.46 1.43
C VAL A 113 7.69 -9.46 0.95
N LEU A 114 6.94 -8.40 1.24
CA LEU A 114 5.57 -8.23 0.74
C LEU A 114 5.53 -8.09 -0.79
N ARG A 115 6.47 -7.31 -1.36
CA ARG A 115 6.61 -7.15 -2.81
C ARG A 115 6.97 -8.47 -3.49
N ASP A 116 7.98 -9.18 -3.00
CA ASP A 116 8.45 -10.45 -3.57
C ASP A 116 7.31 -11.50 -3.56
N LYS A 117 6.57 -11.58 -2.45
CA LYS A 117 5.40 -12.46 -2.31
C LYS A 117 4.30 -12.14 -3.33
N LEU A 118 3.98 -10.86 -3.50
CA LEU A 118 2.97 -10.43 -4.46
C LEU A 118 3.40 -10.70 -5.90
N GLN A 119 4.66 -10.39 -6.24
CA GLN A 119 5.19 -10.61 -7.58
C GLN A 119 5.19 -12.09 -7.95
N GLN A 120 5.55 -12.98 -7.01
CA GLN A 120 5.45 -14.42 -7.21
C GLN A 120 4.00 -14.86 -7.46
N GLU A 121 3.05 -14.38 -6.67
CA GLU A 121 1.62 -14.70 -6.82
C GLU A 121 1.07 -14.25 -8.17
N LEU A 122 1.36 -13.01 -8.60
CA LEU A 122 0.95 -12.50 -9.90
C LEU A 122 1.60 -13.29 -11.05
N SER A 123 2.86 -13.72 -10.90
CA SER A 123 3.52 -14.56 -11.90
C SER A 123 2.94 -15.96 -12.01
N VAL A 124 2.38 -16.51 -10.93
CA VAL A 124 1.70 -17.82 -10.99
C VAL A 124 0.36 -17.65 -11.70
N LEU A 125 -0.40 -16.61 -11.36
CA LEU A 125 -1.70 -16.33 -11.97
C LEU A 125 -1.63 -16.03 -13.47
N SER A 126 -0.53 -15.45 -13.95
CA SER A 126 -0.35 -15.17 -15.38
C SER A 126 0.07 -16.38 -16.22
N ARG A 127 0.44 -17.48 -15.57
CA ARG A 127 0.86 -18.73 -16.25
C ARG A 127 -0.29 -19.74 -16.36
N LEU A 128 -1.40 -19.47 -15.67
CA LEU A 128 -2.66 -20.19 -15.78
C LEU A 128 -3.47 -19.58 -16.93
#